data_AF-A0A0B7JP38-F1
#
_entry.id   AF-A0A0B7JP38-F1
#
_cell.length_a   1.000
_cell.length_b   1.000
_cell.length_c   1.000
_cell.angle_alpha   90.00
_cell.angle_beta   90.00
_cell.angle_gamma   90.00
#
_symmetry.space_group_name_H-M   'P 1'
#
loop_
_entity.id
_entity.type
_entity.pdbx_description
1 polymer ?
#
loop_
_entity_poly.entity_id
_entity_poly.type
_entity_poly.pdbx_seq_one_letter_code
_entity_poly.pdbx_strand_id
1 'polypeptide(L)'
;MAGHKAIRLPPLKTLRVHNPQRVPENPCIAVMSTVLACWASAGYNAAGCLAVENQLRSCMDGAKPPGSKPNTINYHLTRMQKDVTSKPKRK
;
A
#
# COMPACT_ATOMS: atom_id res chain seq x y z
N MET A 1 12.92 -2.01 -25.06
CA MET A 1 13.60 -2.04 -23.75
C MET A 1 13.97 -3.48 -23.45
N ALA A 2 15.25 -3.85 -23.54
CA ALA A 2 15.69 -5.20 -23.23
C ALA A 2 15.57 -5.41 -21.71
N GLY A 3 14.55 -6.16 -21.27
CA GLY A 3 14.35 -6.46 -19.86
C GLY A 3 15.46 -7.36 -19.34
N HIS A 4 16.22 -6.90 -18.36
CA HIS A 4 17.18 -7.74 -17.65
C HIS A 4 16.45 -8.92 -17.01
N LYS A 5 16.90 -10.15 -17.30
CA LYS A 5 16.32 -11.37 -16.72
C LYS A 5 16.53 -11.34 -15.20
N ALA A 6 15.52 -11.74 -14.44
CA ALA A 6 15.58 -11.79 -12.99
C ALA A 6 16.74 -12.69 -12.53
N ILE A 7 17.55 -12.18 -11.60
CA ILE A 7 18.72 -12.88 -11.07
C ILE A 7 18.26 -14.03 -10.16
N ARG A 8 18.96 -15.17 -10.22
CA ARG A 8 18.81 -16.25 -9.24
C ARG A 8 19.27 -15.76 -7.87
N LEU A 9 18.40 -15.87 -6.87
CA LEU A 9 18.72 -15.46 -5.51
C LEU A 9 19.86 -16.33 -4.93
N PRO A 10 20.80 -15.75 -4.15
CA PRO A 10 21.76 -16.52 -3.38
C PRO A 10 21.06 -17.39 -2.34
N PRO A 11 21.75 -18.36 -1.71
CA PRO A 11 21.15 -19.17 -0.66
C PRO A 11 20.76 -18.28 0.54
N LEU A 12 19.45 -18.17 0.78
CA LEU A 12 18.87 -17.43 1.90
C LEU A 12 18.46 -18.38 3.02
N LYS A 13 18.44 -17.88 4.27
CA LYS A 13 17.92 -18.64 5.43
C LYS A 13 16.40 -18.88 5.27
N THR A 14 15.63 -17.83 4.99
CA THR A 14 14.19 -17.92 4.73
C THR A 14 13.79 -16.95 3.61
N LEU A 15 12.96 -17.40 2.67
CA LEU A 15 12.38 -16.54 1.63
C LEU A 15 11.04 -15.99 2.11
N ARG A 16 11.02 -14.74 2.56
CA ARG A 16 9.80 -14.07 3.05
C ARG A 16 9.77 -12.58 2.70
N VAL A 17 8.57 -12.05 2.53
CA VAL A 17 8.29 -10.62 2.50
C VAL A 17 8.07 -10.14 3.93
N HIS A 18 8.75 -9.07 4.32
CA HIS A 18 8.65 -8.51 5.68
C HIS A 18 7.25 -7.94 5.96
N ASN A 19 6.73 -7.11 5.05
CA ASN A 19 5.38 -6.52 5.12
C ASN A 19 4.51 -7.09 3.99
N PRO A 20 3.86 -8.25 4.19
CA PRO A 20 3.07 -8.91 3.14
C PRO A 20 1.72 -8.23 2.88
N GLN A 21 1.22 -7.47 3.85
CA GLN A 21 -0.02 -6.72 3.71
C GLN A 21 0.30 -5.27 3.36
N ARG A 22 -0.53 -4.67 2.49
CA ARG A 22 -0.50 -3.23 2.29
C ARG A 22 -1.14 -2.57 3.50
N VAL A 23 -0.51 -1.52 3.99
CA VAL A 23 -1.11 -0.65 5.01
C VAL A 23 -2.21 0.14 4.29
N PRO A 24 -3.50 -0.03 4.63
CA PRO A 24 -4.55 0.77 4.03
C PRO A 24 -4.37 2.22 4.49
N GLU A 25 -4.26 3.13 3.54
CA GLU A 25 -4.26 4.56 3.80
C GLU A 25 -5.67 5.03 4.18
N ASN A 26 -5.76 6.08 5.00
CA ASN A 26 -7.05 6.61 5.40
C ASN A 26 -7.67 7.39 4.22
N PRO A 27 -8.86 7.01 3.73
CA PRO A 27 -9.48 7.65 2.56
C PRO A 27 -9.77 9.14 2.77
N CYS A 28 -9.94 9.60 4.01
CA CYS A 28 -10.24 11.01 4.31
C CYS A 28 -9.01 11.92 4.16
N ILE A 29 -7.79 11.37 4.17
CA ILE A 29 -6.57 12.17 3.99
C ILE A 29 -6.53 12.76 2.58
N ALA A 30 -6.93 11.99 1.57
CA ALA A 30 -7.02 12.48 0.20
C ALA A 30 -8.09 13.58 0.05
N VAL A 31 -9.25 13.42 0.70
CA VAL A 31 -10.29 14.46 0.67
C VAL A 31 -9.83 15.72 1.42
N MET A 32 -9.16 15.55 2.55
CA MET A 32 -8.60 16.67 3.31
C MET A 32 -7.58 17.48 2.48
N SER A 33 -6.71 16.82 1.70
CA SER A 33 -5.76 17.54 0.84
C SER A 33 -6.47 18.32 -0.27
N THR A 34 -7.62 17.83 -0.78
CA THR A 34 -8.43 18.59 -1.74
C THR A 34 -9.10 19.82 -1.12
N VAL A 35 -9.51 19.77 0.15
CA VAL A 35 -10.01 20.97 0.87
C VAL A 35 -8.91 22.02 0.99
N LEU A 36 -7.70 21.61 1.39
CA LEU A 36 -6.55 22.52 1.49
C LEU A 36 -6.19 23.14 0.13
N ALA A 37 -6.24 22.36 -0.95
CA ALA A 37 -6.02 22.86 -2.31
C ALA A 37 -7.11 23.85 -2.75
N CYS A 38 -8.35 23.63 -2.35
CA CYS A 38 -9.45 24.55 -2.63
C CYS A 38 -9.26 25.88 -1.90
N TRP A 39 -8.92 25.86 -0.61
CA TRP A 39 -8.63 27.08 0.15
C TRP A 39 -7.40 27.82 -0.38
N ALA A 40 -6.37 27.09 -0.84
CA ALA A 40 -5.17 27.68 -1.42
C ALA A 40 -5.42 28.39 -2.76
N SER A 41 -6.43 27.96 -3.53
CA SER A 41 -6.73 28.49 -4.87
C SER A 41 -7.87 29.51 -4.89
N ALA A 42 -8.97 29.22 -4.19
CA ALA A 42 -10.17 30.05 -4.16
C ALA A 42 -10.25 30.99 -2.95
N GLY A 43 -9.39 30.79 -1.95
CA GLY A 43 -9.43 31.50 -0.67
C GLY A 43 -10.22 30.74 0.40
N TYR A 44 -9.97 31.12 1.66
CA TYR A 44 -10.62 30.53 2.82
C TYR A 44 -12.14 30.84 2.81
N ASN A 45 -12.98 29.83 3.07
CA ASN A 45 -14.45 29.94 3.06
C ASN A 45 -15.08 30.42 1.74
N ALA A 46 -14.41 30.20 0.60
CA ALA A 46 -15.04 30.43 -0.70
C ALA A 46 -16.23 29.48 -0.89
N ALA A 47 -17.37 29.99 -1.39
CA ALA A 47 -18.58 29.18 -1.65
C ALA A 47 -18.30 27.96 -2.57
N GLY A 48 -17.26 28.03 -3.39
CA GLY A 48 -16.81 26.92 -4.26
C GLY A 48 -16.22 25.72 -3.51
N CYS A 49 -15.78 25.87 -2.24
CA CYS A 49 -15.18 24.78 -1.47
C CYS A 49 -16.19 23.97 -0.64
N LEU A 50 -17.44 24.43 -0.52
CA LEU A 50 -18.46 23.83 0.33
C LEU A 50 -18.78 22.37 -0.03
N ALA A 51 -18.73 22.02 -1.32
CA ALA A 51 -18.92 20.64 -1.76
C ALA A 51 -17.81 19.71 -1.26
N VAL A 52 -16.55 20.17 -1.27
CA VAL A 52 -15.38 19.39 -0.85
C VAL A 52 -15.32 19.27 0.68
N GLU A 53 -15.73 20.32 1.39
CA GLU A 53 -15.87 20.30 2.85
C GLU A 53 -16.95 19.31 3.30
N ASN A 54 -18.08 19.24 2.60
CA ASN A 54 -19.13 18.25 2.86
C ASN A 54 -18.67 16.83 2.57
N GLN A 55 -17.87 16.61 1.52
CA GLN A 55 -17.25 15.31 1.27
C GLN A 55 -16.32 14.90 2.43
N LEU A 56 -15.53 15.83 2.97
CA LEU A 56 -14.66 15.52 4.11
C LEU A 56 -15.48 15.12 5.34
N ARG A 57 -16.55 15.86 5.66
CA ARG A 57 -17.46 15.52 6.76
C ARG A 57 -18.07 14.13 6.56
N SER A 58 -18.58 13.82 5.37
CA SER A 58 -19.14 12.49 5.07
C SER A 58 -18.12 11.36 5.24
N CYS A 59 -16.84 11.62 4.96
CA CYS A 59 -15.78 10.63 5.14
C CYS A 59 -15.47 10.39 6.63
N MET A 60 -15.46 11.46 7.43
CA MET A 60 -15.17 11.40 8.86
C MET A 60 -16.32 10.84 9.69
N ASP A 61 -17.57 11.08 9.29
CA ASP A 61 -18.77 10.52 9.92
C ASP A 61 -18.97 9.03 9.58
N GLY A 62 -18.31 8.54 8.52
CA GLY A 62 -18.37 7.16 8.08
C GLY A 62 -17.68 6.17 9.02
N ALA A 63 -18.15 4.92 9.01
CA ALA A 63 -17.49 3.84 9.75
C ALA A 63 -16.11 3.53 9.15
N LYS A 64 -15.14 3.21 10.01
CA LYS A 64 -13.79 2.81 9.58
C LYS A 64 -13.89 1.57 8.67
N PRO A 65 -13.20 1.56 7.50
CA PRO A 65 -13.22 0.41 6.62
C PRO A 65 -12.66 -0.83 7.32
N PRO A 66 -13.22 -2.03 7.04
CA PRO A 66 -12.75 -3.26 7.63
C PRO A 66 -11.30 -3.55 7.21
N GLY A 67 -10.55 -4.22 8.08
CA GLY A 67 -9.18 -4.65 7.79
C GLY A 67 -9.13 -5.61 6.60
N SER A 68 -8.05 -5.56 5.82
CA SER A 68 -7.83 -6.49 4.72
C SER A 68 -7.60 -7.91 5.23
N LYS A 69 -8.03 -8.92 4.44
CA LYS A 69 -7.75 -10.33 4.73
C LYS A 69 -6.24 -10.59 4.82
N PRO A 70 -5.80 -11.58 5.64
CA PRO A 70 -4.39 -11.88 5.78
C PRO A 70 -3.79 -12.40 4.47
N ASN A 71 -2.64 -11.86 4.09
CA ASN A 71 -1.90 -12.30 2.90
C ASN A 71 -1.05 -13.55 3.21
N THR A 72 -1.29 -14.64 2.48
CA THR A 72 -0.60 -15.93 2.63
C THR A 72 0.67 -16.06 1.78
N ILE A 73 1.20 -14.98 1.19
CA ILE A 73 2.39 -15.01 0.33
C ILE A 73 3.59 -15.75 0.96
N ASN A 74 3.86 -15.53 2.25
CA ASN A 74 4.99 -16.16 2.94
C ASN A 74 4.85 -17.68 3.08
N TYR A 75 3.63 -18.21 3.10
CA TYR A 75 3.37 -19.66 3.07
C TYR A 75 3.88 -20.28 1.75
N HIS A 76 3.54 -19.64 0.62
CA HIS A 76 3.95 -20.11 -0.70
C HIS A 76 5.44 -19.88 -0.96
N LEU A 77 6.00 -18.74 -0.56
CA LEU A 77 7.42 -18.43 -0.72
C LEU A 77 8.33 -19.42 0.01
N THR A 78 7.94 -19.83 1.22
CA THR A 78 8.70 -20.83 1.99
C THR A 78 8.73 -22.17 1.26
N ARG A 79 7.61 -22.60 0.67
CA ARG A 79 7.53 -23.86 -0.09
C ARG A 79 8.35 -23.82 -1.38
N MET A 80 8.38 -22.67 -2.05
CA MET A 80 9.11 -22.47 -3.32
C MET A 80 10.59 -22.13 -3.14
N GLN A 81 11.06 -21.87 -1.90
CA GLN A 81 12.43 -21.42 -1.64
C GLN A 81 13.48 -22.34 -2.30
N LYS A 82 13.27 -23.66 -2.26
CA LYS A 82 14.16 -24.66 -2.86
C LYS A 82 14.24 -24.60 -4.39
N ASP A 83 13.20 -24.10 -5.05
CA ASP A 83 13.07 -24.08 -6.51
C ASP A 83 13.54 -22.75 -7.10
N VAL A 84 13.46 -21.67 -6.30
CA VAL A 84 13.78 -20.30 -6.70
C VAL A 84 15.20 -19.88 -6.29
N THR A 85 15.67 -20.29 -5.10
CA THR A 85 17.02 -19.96 -4.61
C THR A 85 18.09 -20.94 -5.09
N SER A 86 19.33 -20.47 -5.16
CA SER A 86 20.47 -21.31 -5.52
C SER A 86 20.76 -22.32 -4.40
N LYS A 87 21.10 -23.57 -4.76
CA LYS A 87 21.44 -24.61 -3.77
C LYS A 87 22.67 -24.16 -2.95
N PRO A 88 22.67 -24.32 -1.62
CA PRO A 88 23.85 -24.01 -0.82
C PRO A 88 25.01 -24.92 -1.22
N LYS A 89 26.24 -24.40 -1.26
CA LYS A 89 27.45 -25.24 -1.36
C LYS A 89 27.48 -26.14 -0.12
N ARG A 90 27.39 -27.47 -0.32
CA ARG A 90 27.72 -28.43 0.73
C ARG A 90 29.17 -28.17 1.16
N LYS A 91 29.39 -27.95 2.47
CA LYS A 91 30.72 -28.03 3.07
C LYS A 91 31.13 -29.49 3.15
#